data_AF-A0A163CS18-F1
#
_entry.id   AF-A0A163CS18-F1
#
_cell.length_a   1.000
_cell.length_b   1.000
_cell.length_c   1.000
_cell.angle_alpha   90.00
_cell.angle_beta   90.00
_cell.angle_gamma   90.00
#
_symmetry.space_group_name_H-M   'P 1'
#
loop_
_entity.id
_entity.type
_entity.pdbx_description
1 polymer ?
#
loop_
_entity_poly.entity_id
_entity_poly.type
_entity_poly.pdbx_seq_one_letter_code
_entity_poly.pdbx_strand_id
1 'polypeptide(L)'
;MESFNRDNGQIYTETISSRVRSMVPTWKKHARGRRVNPQTYKSTARGSSTLRDMALRSCCWHAELFMPETLAYPGWHYAGMVYRHLKATDTLTFNSWTLFQKAYPNQLDLTHAFRVSHHDSLASWPSIVKSLTALDGSVLTRFCAHGTDLDLSQLLSLANIPTLAALVQVGDSRHPGDCAALSESSVRAWCRAVREKKALRKLKLLFLSCMSDALPRHLDAFPALRLVGVDRRHSTGGWDATPKACGRWVRPGSVDQDKFTQTVCGSRYSIAEKTERLCGFAEELPSPEGEVDDLVTLSLTCDAAAEPYLRSESIAWFVRDPAAKETQPRVARPIQDGSDRATKKRKVRQEKQQDVASLLGLFG
;
A
#
# COMPACT_ATOMS: atom_id res chain seq x y z
N MET A 1 4.09 23.58 33.11
CA MET A 1 4.13 24.25 34.44
C MET A 1 3.21 23.45 35.33
N GLU A 2 3.66 23.03 36.50
CA GLU A 2 2.80 22.35 37.47
C GLU A 2 2.10 23.42 38.30
N SER A 3 0.76 23.39 38.29
CA SER A 3 -0.08 24.37 38.97
C SER A 3 -0.73 23.67 40.16
N PHE A 4 -0.43 24.14 41.36
CA PHE A 4 -0.97 23.60 42.60
C PHE A 4 -2.22 24.37 43.01
N ASN A 5 -3.36 23.68 43.15
CA ASN A 5 -4.57 24.28 43.70
C ASN A 5 -4.61 24.07 45.22
N ARG A 6 -4.55 25.18 45.97
CA ARG A 6 -4.49 25.17 47.44
C ARG A 6 -5.80 24.76 48.10
N ASP A 7 -6.94 24.95 47.43
CA ASP A 7 -8.24 24.74 48.05
C ASP A 7 -8.64 23.26 48.07
N ASN A 8 -8.07 22.45 47.18
CA ASN A 8 -8.34 21.02 47.10
C ASN A 8 -7.09 20.13 47.12
N GLY A 9 -5.90 20.72 47.26
CA GLY A 9 -4.62 20.01 47.34
C GLY A 9 -4.23 19.29 46.05
N GLN A 10 -4.92 19.52 44.93
CA GLN A 10 -4.64 18.85 43.67
C GLN A 10 -3.53 19.57 42.90
N ILE A 11 -2.59 18.78 42.39
CA ILE A 11 -1.52 19.24 41.49
C ILE A 11 -1.95 18.89 40.07
N TYR A 12 -2.05 19.87 39.19
CA TYR A 12 -2.33 19.62 37.78
C TYR A 12 -1.16 20.08 36.93
N THR A 13 -0.71 19.22 36.03
CA THR A 13 0.30 19.55 35.03
C THR A 13 -0.42 20.00 33.77
N GLU A 14 -0.51 21.32 33.56
CA GLU A 14 -1.11 21.86 32.34
C GLU A 14 -0.15 21.60 31.18
N THR A 15 -0.42 20.51 30.47
CA THR A 15 0.32 20.15 29.25
C THR A 15 -0.37 20.90 28.12
N ILE A 16 0.11 22.10 27.80
CA ILE A 16 -0.35 22.82 26.62
C ILE A 16 0.07 21.99 25.40
N SER A 17 -0.85 21.17 24.91
CA SER A 17 -0.77 20.56 23.59
C SER A 17 -0.77 21.71 22.59
N SER A 18 0.42 22.18 22.22
CA SER A 18 0.62 23.40 21.43
C SER A 18 0.01 23.34 20.03
N ARG A 19 -0.56 22.21 19.63
CA ARG A 19 -1.37 22.04 18.42
C ARG A 19 -2.46 20.99 18.65
N VAL A 20 -3.65 21.44 19.05
CA VAL A 20 -4.87 20.64 18.87
C VAL A 20 -5.09 20.49 17.36
N ARG A 21 -4.54 19.42 16.78
CA ARG A 21 -4.85 19.02 15.41
C ARG A 21 -6.21 18.32 15.46
N SER A 22 -7.09 18.65 14.50
CA SER A 22 -8.32 17.90 14.31
C SER A 22 -8.00 16.41 14.26
N MET A 23 -8.71 15.59 15.04
CA MET A 23 -8.57 14.13 15.02
C MET A 23 -9.07 13.52 13.71
N VAL A 24 -9.63 14.32 12.80
CA VAL A 24 -10.11 13.86 11.51
C VAL A 24 -8.94 13.80 10.52
N PRO A 25 -8.64 12.63 9.92
CA PRO A 25 -7.59 12.50 8.93
C PRO A 25 -7.83 13.46 7.76
N THR A 26 -6.96 14.45 7.61
CA THR A 26 -7.08 15.54 6.62
C THR A 26 -6.73 15.09 5.21
N TRP A 27 -5.91 14.05 5.07
CA TRP A 27 -5.40 13.57 3.78
C TRP A 27 -6.50 13.27 2.76
N LYS A 28 -7.68 12.80 3.21
CA LYS A 28 -8.81 12.48 2.33
C LYS A 28 -9.46 13.70 1.69
N LYS A 29 -9.37 14.84 2.37
CA LYS A 29 -9.92 16.14 1.95
C LYS A 29 -8.86 17.02 1.31
N HIS A 30 -7.60 16.62 1.38
CA HIS A 30 -6.50 17.37 0.78
C HIS A 30 -6.65 17.36 -0.74
N ALA A 31 -6.54 18.55 -1.32
CA ALA A 31 -6.40 18.78 -2.74
C ALA A 31 -5.22 19.73 -2.94
N ARG A 32 -4.49 19.56 -4.04
CA ARG A 32 -3.32 20.38 -4.37
C ARG A 32 -3.74 21.71 -4.99
N GLY A 33 -4.84 21.69 -5.75
CA GLY A 33 -5.42 22.85 -6.40
C GLY A 33 -6.25 23.73 -5.47
N ARG A 34 -6.45 24.98 -5.89
CA ARG A 34 -7.30 25.93 -5.18
C ARG A 34 -8.72 25.86 -5.74
N ARG A 35 -9.69 25.54 -4.87
CA ARG A 35 -11.11 25.70 -5.21
C ARG A 35 -11.42 27.20 -5.38
N VAL A 36 -12.08 27.55 -6.48
CA VAL A 36 -12.51 28.93 -6.75
C VAL A 36 -13.89 29.11 -6.14
N ASN A 37 -14.04 30.06 -5.21
CA ASN A 37 -15.34 30.34 -4.59
C ASN A 37 -16.30 30.89 -5.68
N PRO A 38 -17.43 30.21 -5.95
CA PRO A 38 -18.41 30.67 -6.92
C PRO A 38 -18.94 32.08 -6.63
N GLN A 39 -19.06 32.48 -5.35
CA GLN A 39 -19.58 33.79 -4.94
C GLN A 39 -18.64 34.95 -5.30
N THR A 40 -17.33 34.69 -5.35
CA THR A 40 -16.33 35.73 -5.65
C THR A 40 -15.97 35.79 -7.14
N TYR A 41 -16.39 34.79 -7.91
CA TYR A 41 -16.06 34.68 -9.33
C TYR A 41 -16.95 35.61 -10.16
N LYS A 42 -16.32 36.50 -10.94
CA LYS A 42 -17.01 37.40 -11.87
C LYS A 42 -16.67 36.99 -13.31
N SER A 43 -17.67 36.49 -14.05
CA SER A 43 -17.52 36.25 -15.49
C SER A 43 -17.56 37.58 -16.24
N THR A 44 -16.60 37.81 -17.13
CA THR A 44 -16.60 38.95 -18.07
C THR A 44 -17.42 38.66 -19.34
N ALA A 45 -17.67 37.40 -19.66
CA ALA A 45 -18.48 36.97 -20.80
C ALA A 45 -19.99 36.98 -20.49
N ARG A 46 -20.83 37.09 -21.53
CA ARG A 46 -22.30 36.96 -21.47
C ARG A 46 -22.75 35.74 -22.30
N GLY A 47 -23.78 35.01 -21.85
CA GLY A 47 -24.42 33.94 -22.62
C GLY A 47 -24.67 32.65 -21.84
N SER A 48 -25.24 31.63 -22.50
CA SER A 48 -25.55 30.32 -21.89
C SER A 48 -24.29 29.53 -21.48
N SER A 49 -23.16 29.77 -22.15
CA SER A 49 -21.86 29.20 -21.76
C SER A 49 -21.44 29.62 -20.36
N THR A 50 -21.75 30.85 -19.94
CA THR A 50 -21.37 31.33 -18.60
C THR A 50 -22.24 30.74 -17.50
N LEU A 51 -23.51 30.43 -17.78
CA LEU A 51 -24.38 29.69 -16.87
C LEU A 51 -23.88 28.26 -16.65
N ARG A 52 -23.49 27.57 -17.74
CA ARG A 52 -22.88 26.24 -17.66
C ARG A 52 -21.60 26.26 -16.83
N ASP A 53 -20.72 27.23 -17.07
CA ASP A 53 -19.47 27.36 -16.32
C ASP A 53 -19.71 27.69 -14.84
N MET A 54 -20.67 28.57 -14.54
CA MET A 54 -21.07 28.86 -13.15
C MET A 54 -21.62 27.62 -12.45
N ALA A 55 -22.51 26.86 -13.11
CA ALA A 55 -23.05 25.62 -12.57
C ALA A 55 -21.93 24.61 -12.30
N LEU A 56 -21.02 24.42 -13.26
CA LEU A 56 -19.87 23.51 -13.11
C LEU A 56 -18.98 23.91 -11.93
N ARG A 57 -18.65 25.20 -11.78
CA ARG A 57 -17.88 25.70 -10.62
C ARG A 57 -18.59 25.46 -9.31
N SER A 58 -19.91 25.69 -9.26
CA SER A 58 -20.72 25.43 -8.06
C SER A 58 -20.71 23.95 -7.69
N CYS A 59 -20.88 23.06 -8.68
CA CYS A 59 -20.77 21.62 -8.50
C CYS A 59 -19.38 21.20 -7.97
N CYS A 60 -18.30 21.74 -8.56
CA CYS A 60 -16.94 21.43 -8.11
C CYS A 60 -16.65 21.95 -6.69
N TRP A 61 -17.16 23.14 -6.34
CA TRP A 61 -16.99 23.71 -5.00
C TRP A 61 -17.64 22.84 -3.92
N HIS A 62 -18.82 22.28 -4.22
CA HIS A 62 -19.60 21.44 -3.32
C HIS A 62 -19.44 19.93 -3.58
N ALA A 63 -18.38 19.50 -4.29
CA ALA A 63 -18.23 18.11 -4.72
C ALA A 63 -18.20 17.07 -3.59
N GLU A 64 -17.91 17.50 -2.37
CA GLU A 64 -17.93 16.66 -1.16
C GLU A 64 -19.31 16.47 -0.54
N LEU A 65 -20.30 17.27 -0.96
CA LEU A 65 -21.69 17.17 -0.51
C LEU A 65 -22.54 16.26 -1.41
N PHE A 66 -21.96 15.77 -2.51
CA PHE A 66 -22.65 14.84 -3.38
C PHE A 66 -22.94 13.50 -2.68
N MET A 67 -24.07 12.91 -3.05
CA MET A 67 -24.37 11.51 -2.75
C MET A 67 -24.22 10.68 -4.03
N PRO A 68 -23.77 9.41 -3.95
CA PRO A 68 -23.62 8.56 -5.13
C PRO A 68 -24.90 8.49 -5.98
N GLU A 69 -26.06 8.43 -5.35
CA GLU A 69 -27.38 8.36 -6.00
C GLU A 69 -27.68 9.65 -6.78
N THR A 70 -27.38 10.80 -6.19
CA THR A 70 -27.55 12.12 -6.84
C THR A 70 -26.58 12.31 -8.01
N LEU A 71 -25.37 11.74 -7.91
CA LEU A 71 -24.39 11.77 -8.99
C LEU A 71 -24.79 10.86 -10.14
N ALA A 72 -25.42 9.71 -9.85
CA ALA A 72 -25.85 8.73 -10.84
C ALA A 72 -27.05 9.21 -11.69
N TYR A 73 -28.00 9.95 -11.09
CA TYR A 73 -29.22 10.42 -11.76
C TYR A 73 -29.00 11.15 -13.11
N PRO A 74 -28.12 12.16 -13.22
CA PRO A 74 -27.88 12.85 -14.50
C PRO A 74 -27.09 12.01 -15.51
N GLY A 75 -26.50 10.89 -15.09
CA GLY A 75 -25.62 10.06 -15.91
C GLY A 75 -24.19 10.60 -16.06
N TRP A 76 -23.31 9.71 -16.55
CA TRP A 76 -21.87 9.98 -16.64
C TRP A 76 -21.52 11.20 -17.50
N HIS A 77 -22.36 11.56 -18.47
CA HIS A 77 -22.10 12.72 -19.33
C HIS A 77 -21.84 14.01 -18.51
N TYR A 78 -22.72 14.31 -17.55
CA TYR A 78 -22.59 15.50 -16.71
C TYR A 78 -21.64 15.27 -15.53
N ALA A 79 -21.73 14.11 -14.86
CA ALA A 79 -20.83 13.78 -13.76
C ALA A 79 -19.36 13.77 -14.22
N GLY A 80 -19.09 13.22 -15.40
CA GLY A 80 -17.78 13.20 -16.04
C GLY A 80 -17.25 14.59 -16.39
N MET A 81 -18.13 15.56 -16.70
CA MET A 81 -17.70 16.96 -16.85
C MET A 81 -17.23 17.55 -15.52
N VAL A 82 -17.96 17.33 -14.43
CA VAL A 82 -17.57 17.77 -13.08
C VAL A 82 -16.26 17.10 -12.68
N TYR A 83 -16.15 15.78 -12.87
CA TYR A 83 -14.95 15.01 -12.56
C TYR A 83 -13.72 15.49 -13.34
N ARG A 84 -13.86 15.68 -14.67
CA ARG A 84 -12.77 16.22 -15.50
C ARG A 84 -12.37 17.63 -15.06
N HIS A 85 -13.32 18.47 -14.66
CA HIS A 85 -13.00 19.80 -14.14
C HIS A 85 -12.27 19.76 -12.80
N LEU A 86 -12.68 18.87 -11.88
CA LEU A 86 -11.97 18.64 -10.61
C LEU A 86 -10.53 18.15 -10.85
N LYS A 87 -10.34 17.23 -11.81
CA LYS A 87 -9.01 16.72 -12.20
C LYS A 87 -8.16 17.81 -12.85
N ALA A 88 -8.71 18.58 -13.78
CA ALA A 88 -8.00 19.66 -14.48
C ALA A 88 -7.57 20.80 -13.54
N THR A 89 -8.33 21.04 -12.48
CA THR A 89 -8.00 22.06 -11.46
C THR A 89 -7.23 21.49 -10.27
N ASP A 90 -6.90 20.19 -10.28
CA ASP A 90 -6.25 19.46 -9.18
C ASP A 90 -7.00 19.62 -7.82
N THR A 91 -8.32 19.81 -7.89
CA THR A 91 -9.23 19.96 -6.73
C THR A 91 -9.96 18.68 -6.35
N LEU A 92 -9.73 17.59 -7.11
CA LEU A 92 -10.24 16.26 -6.83
C LEU A 92 -9.62 15.72 -5.54
N THR A 93 -10.46 15.40 -4.57
CA THR A 93 -10.05 14.80 -3.29
C THR A 93 -10.33 13.30 -3.30
N PHE A 94 -9.68 12.53 -2.41
CA PHE A 94 -9.98 11.11 -2.27
C PHE A 94 -11.45 10.87 -1.95
N ASN A 95 -12.05 11.67 -1.07
CA ASN A 95 -13.48 11.57 -0.75
C ASN A 95 -14.37 11.77 -1.98
N SER A 96 -14.17 12.87 -2.73
CA SER A 96 -14.96 13.11 -3.93
C SER A 96 -14.75 12.02 -4.98
N TRP A 97 -13.52 11.56 -5.19
CA TRP A 97 -13.22 10.43 -6.07
C TRP A 97 -13.95 9.15 -5.66
N THR A 98 -13.98 8.79 -4.37
CA THR A 98 -14.76 7.62 -3.91
C THR A 98 -16.27 7.76 -4.15
N LEU A 99 -16.82 8.98 -4.12
CA LEU A 99 -18.23 9.21 -4.47
C LEU A 99 -18.48 8.96 -5.96
N PHE A 100 -17.59 9.44 -6.84
CA PHE A 100 -17.67 9.15 -8.27
C PHE A 100 -17.50 7.66 -8.57
N GLN A 101 -16.55 6.99 -7.90
CA GLN A 101 -16.32 5.55 -8.06
C GLN A 101 -17.53 4.72 -7.63
N LYS A 102 -18.20 5.08 -6.52
CA LYS A 102 -19.43 4.42 -6.08
C LYS A 102 -20.59 4.62 -7.05
N ALA A 103 -20.73 5.83 -7.60
CA ALA A 103 -21.79 6.13 -8.56
C ALA A 103 -21.53 5.49 -9.95
N TYR A 104 -20.26 5.31 -10.31
CA TYR A 104 -19.84 4.93 -11.66
C TYR A 104 -18.66 3.93 -11.65
N PRO A 105 -18.83 2.71 -11.11
CA PRO A 105 -17.72 1.77 -10.88
C PRO A 105 -17.00 1.30 -12.15
N ASN A 106 -17.66 1.37 -13.31
CA ASN A 106 -17.14 0.87 -14.59
C ASN A 106 -16.48 1.97 -15.46
N GLN A 107 -16.32 3.19 -14.94
CA GLN A 107 -15.75 4.29 -15.71
C GLN A 107 -14.24 4.36 -15.58
N LEU A 108 -13.53 3.92 -16.62
CA LEU A 108 -12.05 3.88 -16.66
C LEU A 108 -11.39 5.26 -16.49
N ASP A 109 -12.09 6.32 -16.89
CA ASP A 109 -11.72 7.73 -16.68
C ASP A 109 -11.42 8.07 -15.21
N LEU A 110 -11.96 7.27 -14.28
CA LEU A 110 -11.72 7.41 -12.85
C LEU A 110 -10.32 7.00 -12.41
N THR A 111 -9.47 6.50 -13.31
CA THR A 111 -8.07 6.24 -12.98
C THR A 111 -7.37 7.52 -12.50
N HIS A 112 -6.83 7.46 -11.28
CA HIS A 112 -6.26 8.62 -10.60
C HIS A 112 -5.13 8.28 -9.63
N ALA A 113 -4.27 9.27 -9.37
CA ALA A 113 -3.14 9.16 -8.47
C ALA A 113 -3.19 10.24 -7.38
N PHE A 114 -3.29 9.80 -6.12
CA PHE A 114 -3.24 10.66 -4.95
C PHE A 114 -1.86 10.63 -4.30
N ARG A 115 -1.49 11.77 -3.69
CA ARG A 115 -0.28 11.90 -2.88
C ARG A 115 -0.67 12.27 -1.45
N VAL A 116 -0.07 11.59 -0.48
CA VAL A 116 -0.23 11.85 0.95
C VAL A 116 1.14 12.25 1.49
N SER A 117 1.21 13.37 2.21
CA SER A 117 2.45 13.83 2.80
C SER A 117 2.95 12.85 3.87
N HIS A 118 4.26 12.75 4.07
CA HIS A 118 4.88 11.88 5.07
C HIS A 118 4.31 12.05 6.49
N HIS A 119 4.14 13.31 6.91
CA HIS A 119 3.62 13.60 8.23
C HIS A 119 2.18 13.13 8.38
N ASP A 120 1.39 13.22 7.31
CA ASP A 120 0.02 12.73 7.30
C ASP A 120 -0.05 11.21 7.17
N SER A 121 0.88 10.56 6.46
CA SER A 121 0.83 9.12 6.19
C SER A 121 1.01 8.29 7.46
N LEU A 122 2.00 8.61 8.29
CA LEU A 122 2.25 7.91 9.56
C LEU A 122 1.09 8.09 10.53
N ALA A 123 0.64 9.34 10.72
CA ALA A 123 -0.47 9.65 11.62
C ALA A 123 -1.81 9.07 11.13
N SER A 124 -1.98 8.93 9.81
CA SER A 124 -3.22 8.48 9.19
C SER A 124 -3.17 7.04 8.72
N TRP A 125 -2.15 6.26 9.06
CA TRP A 125 -1.98 4.89 8.54
C TRP A 125 -3.24 4.01 8.71
N PRO A 126 -3.87 3.93 9.90
CA PRO A 126 -5.10 3.16 10.06
C PRO A 126 -6.25 3.68 9.18
N SER A 127 -6.31 5.00 8.96
CA SER A 127 -7.30 5.63 8.09
C SER A 127 -7.04 5.31 6.61
N ILE A 128 -5.79 5.29 6.18
CA ILE A 128 -5.39 4.90 4.81
C ILE A 128 -5.81 3.45 4.56
N VAL A 129 -5.37 2.52 5.41
CA VAL A 129 -5.71 1.10 5.28
C VAL A 129 -7.23 0.89 5.29
N LYS A 130 -7.95 1.48 6.26
CA LYS A 130 -9.42 1.39 6.32
C LYS A 130 -10.10 1.90 5.04
N SER A 131 -9.55 2.94 4.42
CA SER A 131 -10.14 3.52 3.21
C SER A 131 -9.88 2.68 1.98
N LEU A 132 -8.67 2.11 1.85
CA LEU A 132 -8.31 1.22 0.76
C LEU A 132 -9.03 -0.14 0.87
N THR A 133 -9.19 -0.68 2.09
CA THR A 133 -9.97 -1.90 2.33
C THR A 133 -11.46 -1.71 2.03
N ALA A 134 -12.00 -0.50 2.18
CA ALA A 134 -13.40 -0.19 1.88
C ALA A 134 -13.70 0.02 0.39
N LEU A 135 -12.68 -0.04 -0.49
CA LEU A 135 -12.87 0.05 -1.93
C LEU A 135 -13.49 -1.23 -2.47
N ASP A 136 -14.33 -1.06 -3.48
CA ASP A 136 -14.97 -2.17 -4.19
C ASP A 136 -13.95 -2.99 -5.00
N GLY A 137 -14.30 -4.24 -5.28
CA GLY A 137 -13.48 -5.18 -6.05
C GLY A 137 -13.20 -4.74 -7.50
N SER A 138 -13.94 -3.76 -8.01
CA SER A 138 -13.75 -3.14 -9.34
C SER A 138 -12.56 -2.18 -9.42
N VAL A 139 -11.89 -1.91 -8.29
CA VAL A 139 -10.72 -1.03 -8.24
C VAL A 139 -9.45 -1.85 -8.05
N LEU A 140 -8.39 -1.49 -8.78
CA LEU A 140 -7.03 -1.95 -8.52
C LEU A 140 -6.25 -0.86 -7.79
N THR A 141 -5.74 -1.18 -6.60
CA THR A 141 -4.98 -0.24 -5.77
C THR A 141 -3.49 -0.45 -6.01
N ARG A 142 -2.79 0.61 -6.41
CA ARG A 142 -1.33 0.69 -6.49
C ARG A 142 -0.83 1.53 -5.31
N PHE A 143 -0.26 0.88 -4.31
CA PHE A 143 0.25 1.56 -3.13
C PHE A 143 1.76 1.76 -3.24
N CYS A 144 2.22 2.99 -3.00
CA CYS A 144 3.64 3.31 -2.93
C CYS A 144 3.98 4.02 -1.62
N ALA A 145 4.88 3.43 -0.84
CA ALA A 145 5.53 4.04 0.31
C ALA A 145 6.89 4.57 -0.13
N HIS A 146 7.00 5.87 -0.35
CA HIS A 146 8.19 6.51 -0.89
C HIS A 146 8.90 7.32 0.20
N GLY A 147 10.13 6.92 0.52
CA GLY A 147 10.89 7.42 1.67
C GLY A 147 10.23 7.10 3.01
N THR A 148 9.37 6.06 3.06
CA THR A 148 8.75 5.58 4.30
C THR A 148 9.06 4.10 4.45
N ASP A 149 9.73 3.75 5.54
CA ASP A 149 9.99 2.35 5.87
C ASP A 149 8.73 1.74 6.48
N LEU A 150 8.27 0.63 5.89
CA LEU A 150 7.11 -0.09 6.38
C LEU A 150 7.55 -1.12 7.42
N ASP A 151 7.00 -1.05 8.62
CA ASP A 151 7.21 -2.08 9.63
C ASP A 151 6.35 -3.35 9.35
N LEU A 152 6.58 -4.41 10.13
CA LEU A 152 5.80 -5.64 9.98
C LEU A 152 4.30 -5.42 10.21
N SER A 153 3.91 -4.58 11.16
CA SER A 153 2.50 -4.31 11.49
C SER A 153 1.79 -3.62 10.32
N GLN A 154 2.48 -2.70 9.66
CA GLN A 154 2.03 -1.98 8.49
C GLN A 154 1.91 -2.93 7.29
N LEU A 155 2.92 -3.77 7.03
CA LEU A 155 2.82 -4.81 5.99
C LEU A 155 1.64 -5.77 6.23
N LEU A 156 1.46 -6.23 7.47
CA LEU A 156 0.33 -7.09 7.84
C LEU A 156 -1.03 -6.39 7.64
N SER A 157 -1.09 -5.06 7.85
CA SER A 157 -2.29 -4.28 7.60
C SER A 157 -2.61 -4.11 6.11
N LEU A 158 -1.58 -3.97 5.25
CA LEU A 158 -1.74 -3.95 3.79
C LEU A 158 -2.28 -5.27 3.25
N ALA A 159 -1.99 -6.40 3.90
CA ALA A 159 -2.58 -7.69 3.53
C ALA A 159 -4.10 -7.74 3.70
N ASN A 160 -4.71 -6.78 4.41
CA ASN A 160 -6.17 -6.67 4.52
C ASN A 160 -6.80 -5.84 3.38
N ILE A 161 -6.02 -5.40 2.39
CA ILE A 161 -6.52 -4.64 1.23
C ILE A 161 -6.73 -5.63 0.07
N PRO A 162 -7.97 -6.05 -0.23
CA PRO A 162 -8.24 -7.07 -1.24
C PRO A 162 -7.96 -6.59 -2.67
N THR A 163 -8.01 -5.28 -2.89
CA THR A 163 -7.79 -4.62 -4.19
C THR A 163 -6.33 -4.32 -4.49
N LEU A 164 -5.39 -4.67 -3.60
CA LEU A 164 -3.99 -4.30 -3.76
C LEU A 164 -3.34 -5.06 -4.93
N ALA A 165 -2.98 -4.32 -5.97
CA ALA A 165 -2.42 -4.83 -7.22
C ALA A 165 -0.91 -4.56 -7.33
N ALA A 166 -0.42 -3.49 -6.70
CA ALA A 166 0.99 -3.18 -6.64
C ALA A 166 1.37 -2.64 -5.26
N LEU A 167 2.52 -3.08 -4.77
CA LEU A 167 3.16 -2.57 -3.56
C LEU A 167 4.58 -2.16 -3.88
N VAL A 168 4.88 -0.86 -3.77
CA VAL A 168 6.22 -0.31 -4.00
C VAL A 168 6.69 0.41 -2.73
N GLN A 169 7.61 -0.19 -2.00
CA GLN A 169 8.29 0.45 -0.87
C GLN A 169 9.69 0.87 -1.30
N VAL A 170 9.93 2.17 -1.30
CA VAL A 170 11.24 2.78 -1.47
C VAL A 170 11.66 3.38 -0.13
N GLY A 171 12.65 2.79 0.52
CA GLY A 171 13.14 3.24 1.84
C GLY A 171 13.88 4.59 1.78
N ASP A 172 14.00 5.27 2.93
CA ASP A 172 14.78 6.50 3.02
C ASP A 172 16.28 6.21 2.86
N SER A 173 16.90 6.85 1.86
CA SER A 173 18.33 6.69 1.56
C SER A 173 19.25 7.51 2.45
N ARG A 174 18.71 8.46 3.23
CA ARG A 174 19.51 9.50 3.90
C ARG A 174 20.35 8.96 5.06
N HIS A 175 19.91 7.89 5.71
CA HIS A 175 20.59 7.32 6.88
C HIS A 175 20.88 5.84 6.64
N PRO A 176 21.99 5.53 5.93
CA PRO A 176 22.37 4.14 5.60
C PRO A 176 22.54 3.23 6.82
N GLY A 177 22.69 3.79 8.02
CA GLY A 177 22.81 3.06 9.29
C GLY A 177 21.52 2.91 10.09
N ASP A 178 20.50 3.74 9.83
CA ASP A 178 19.28 3.79 10.66
C ASP A 178 18.05 3.20 9.96
N CYS A 179 18.16 2.84 8.68
CA CYS A 179 17.10 2.09 8.01
C CYS A 179 17.04 0.71 8.68
N ALA A 180 16.06 0.54 9.58
CA ALA A 180 15.75 -0.74 10.19
C ALA A 180 15.25 -1.67 9.08
N ALA A 181 16.20 -2.27 8.37
CA ALA A 181 15.94 -3.17 7.27
C ALA A 181 14.86 -4.16 7.71
N LEU A 182 13.82 -4.30 6.88
CA LEU A 182 12.79 -5.29 7.10
C LEU A 182 13.46 -6.64 7.27
N SER A 183 13.46 -7.14 8.52
CA SER A 183 14.14 -8.38 8.81
C SER A 183 13.58 -9.49 7.92
N GLU A 184 14.42 -10.42 7.48
CA GLU A 184 13.94 -11.57 6.69
C GLU A 184 12.82 -12.32 7.44
N SER A 185 12.88 -12.36 8.77
CA SER A 185 11.85 -12.93 9.62
C SER A 185 10.51 -12.20 9.52
N SER A 186 10.52 -10.87 9.43
CA SER A 186 9.32 -10.04 9.25
C SER A 186 8.66 -10.33 7.91
N VAL A 187 9.44 -10.39 6.82
CA VAL A 187 8.87 -10.64 5.50
C VAL A 187 8.41 -12.08 5.36
N ARG A 188 9.11 -13.05 5.98
CA ARG A 188 8.62 -14.42 6.08
C ARG A 188 7.29 -14.50 6.85
N ALA A 189 7.17 -13.78 7.96
CA ALA A 189 5.93 -13.71 8.73
C ALA A 189 4.79 -13.07 7.93
N TRP A 190 5.07 -12.00 7.19
CA TRP A 190 4.12 -11.37 6.28
C TRP A 190 3.66 -12.33 5.16
N CYS A 191 4.59 -12.99 4.46
CA CYS A 191 4.27 -13.97 3.43
C CYS A 191 3.44 -15.14 3.98
N ARG A 192 3.76 -15.61 5.19
CA ARG A 192 2.97 -16.63 5.89
C ARG A 192 1.54 -16.15 6.16
N ALA A 193 1.37 -14.94 6.69
CA ALA A 193 0.06 -14.37 6.95
C ALA A 193 -0.76 -14.20 5.67
N VAL A 194 -0.14 -13.77 4.56
CA VAL A 194 -0.78 -13.67 3.25
C VAL A 194 -1.29 -15.02 2.78
N ARG A 195 -0.46 -16.07 2.91
CA ARG A 195 -0.83 -17.45 2.56
C ARG A 195 -1.99 -17.98 3.40
N GLU A 196 -1.91 -17.83 4.72
CA GLU A 196 -2.94 -18.30 5.66
C GLU A 196 -4.29 -17.60 5.42
N LYS A 197 -4.27 -16.28 5.18
CA LYS A 197 -5.47 -15.50 4.88
C LYS A 197 -5.96 -15.61 3.43
N LYS A 198 -5.17 -16.23 2.54
CA LYS A 198 -5.37 -16.17 1.07
C LYS A 198 -5.58 -14.72 0.58
N ALA A 199 -4.81 -13.80 1.16
CA ALA A 199 -4.87 -12.36 0.89
C ALA A 199 -4.08 -11.99 -0.38
N LEU A 200 -4.18 -10.72 -0.80
CA LEU A 200 -3.36 -10.14 -1.88
C LEU A 200 -3.39 -10.93 -3.18
N ARG A 201 -4.57 -11.48 -3.52
CA ARG A 201 -4.75 -12.30 -4.73
C ARG A 201 -4.56 -11.51 -6.02
N LYS A 202 -4.71 -10.19 -5.98
CA LYS A 202 -4.53 -9.30 -7.13
C LYS A 202 -3.11 -8.70 -7.23
N LEU A 203 -2.22 -8.99 -6.29
CA LEU A 203 -0.89 -8.36 -6.24
C LEU A 203 0.00 -8.91 -7.37
N LYS A 204 0.25 -8.08 -8.40
CA LYS A 204 1.07 -8.40 -9.58
C LYS A 204 2.51 -7.89 -9.46
N LEU A 205 2.70 -6.77 -8.78
CA LEU A 205 3.99 -6.08 -8.61
C LEU A 205 4.34 -5.92 -7.12
N LEU A 206 5.56 -6.31 -6.76
CA LEU A 206 6.14 -6.07 -5.44
C LEU A 206 7.53 -5.48 -5.58
N PHE A 207 7.77 -4.29 -5.03
CA PHE A 207 9.10 -3.72 -4.90
C PHE A 207 9.36 -3.42 -3.42
N LEU A 208 10.43 -3.97 -2.85
CA LEU A 208 10.79 -3.76 -1.45
C LEU A 208 12.25 -3.29 -1.35
N SER A 209 12.45 -2.20 -0.61
CA SER A 209 13.80 -1.77 -0.23
C SER A 209 14.38 -2.58 0.91
N CYS A 210 15.71 -2.70 0.94
CA CYS A 210 16.49 -3.23 2.06
C CYS A 210 16.20 -4.70 2.39
N MET A 211 16.06 -5.55 1.37
CA MET A 211 15.69 -6.95 1.54
C MET A 211 16.85 -7.92 1.27
N SER A 212 16.84 -9.04 2.01
CA SER A 212 17.74 -10.19 1.84
C SER A 212 17.43 -10.98 0.56
N ASP A 213 18.46 -11.61 0.00
CA ASP A 213 18.37 -12.45 -1.21
C ASP A 213 17.55 -13.73 -1.06
N ALA A 214 17.22 -14.11 0.18
CA ALA A 214 16.37 -15.26 0.46
C ALA A 214 14.88 -15.01 0.17
N LEU A 215 14.48 -13.75 -0.08
CA LEU A 215 13.09 -13.34 -0.25
C LEU A 215 12.29 -14.18 -1.27
N PRO A 216 12.79 -14.46 -2.50
CA PRO A 216 11.97 -15.05 -3.55
C PRO A 216 11.34 -16.41 -3.16
N ARG A 217 11.97 -17.17 -2.25
CA ARG A 217 11.46 -18.47 -1.77
C ARG A 217 10.13 -18.37 -1.03
N HIS A 218 9.81 -17.21 -0.48
CA HIS A 218 8.58 -17.00 0.29
C HIS A 218 7.45 -16.38 -0.54
N LEU A 219 7.79 -15.86 -1.72
CA LEU A 219 6.86 -15.14 -2.60
C LEU A 219 5.89 -16.05 -3.37
N ASP A 220 6.05 -17.38 -3.28
CA ASP A 220 5.05 -18.32 -3.78
C ASP A 220 3.71 -18.22 -3.05
N ALA A 221 3.65 -17.51 -1.92
CA ALA A 221 2.39 -17.17 -1.24
C ALA A 221 1.45 -16.27 -2.07
N PHE A 222 1.96 -15.58 -3.10
CA PHE A 222 1.20 -14.63 -3.90
C PHE A 222 0.85 -15.25 -5.27
N PRO A 223 -0.42 -15.61 -5.53
CA PRO A 223 -0.78 -16.32 -6.75
C PRO A 223 -0.64 -15.47 -8.02
N ALA A 224 -0.98 -14.17 -7.97
CA ALA A 224 -0.92 -13.29 -9.13
C ALA A 224 0.41 -12.52 -9.27
N LEU A 225 1.37 -12.70 -8.37
CA LEU A 225 2.62 -11.94 -8.39
C LEU A 225 3.47 -12.38 -9.58
N ARG A 226 3.95 -11.40 -10.37
CA ARG A 226 4.69 -11.62 -11.61
C ARG A 226 6.04 -10.92 -11.64
N LEU A 227 6.10 -9.71 -11.08
CA LEU A 227 7.31 -8.89 -11.06
C LEU A 227 7.69 -8.52 -9.63
N VAL A 228 8.95 -8.79 -9.28
CA VAL A 228 9.51 -8.51 -7.96
C VAL A 228 10.81 -7.73 -8.11
N GLY A 229 10.91 -6.60 -7.42
CA GLY A 229 12.15 -5.82 -7.30
C GLY A 229 12.63 -5.79 -5.85
N VAL A 230 13.93 -5.93 -5.67
CA VAL A 230 14.58 -5.90 -4.35
C VAL A 230 15.76 -4.95 -4.40
N ASP A 231 15.78 -3.97 -3.50
CA ASP A 231 16.94 -3.09 -3.30
C ASP A 231 17.90 -3.67 -2.25
N ARG A 232 19.17 -3.84 -2.61
CA ARG A 232 20.21 -4.58 -1.87
C ARG A 232 21.28 -3.69 -1.23
N ARG A 233 20.96 -2.45 -0.85
CA ARG A 233 21.97 -1.48 -0.35
C ARG A 233 22.85 -1.97 0.81
N HIS A 234 22.43 -3.01 1.52
CA HIS A 234 23.15 -3.58 2.66
C HIS A 234 23.78 -4.95 2.42
N SER A 235 23.69 -5.50 1.20
CA SER A 235 24.40 -6.75 0.91
C SER A 235 25.88 -6.46 0.69
N THR A 236 26.71 -6.90 1.63
CA THR A 236 28.18 -6.89 1.50
C THR A 236 28.67 -7.97 0.51
N GLY A 237 27.78 -8.88 0.08
CA GLY A 237 28.07 -9.89 -0.92
C GLY A 237 27.96 -9.33 -2.35
N GLY A 238 29.01 -9.51 -3.15
CA GLY A 238 29.01 -9.12 -4.55
C GLY A 238 27.83 -9.72 -5.35
N TRP A 239 27.40 -8.99 -6.38
CA TRP A 239 26.25 -9.31 -7.24
C TRP A 239 26.27 -10.73 -7.82
N ASP A 240 27.46 -11.28 -8.06
CA ASP A 240 27.67 -12.57 -8.70
C ASP A 240 27.24 -13.77 -7.85
N ALA A 241 27.14 -13.61 -6.53
CA ALA A 241 26.79 -14.71 -5.63
C ALA A 241 25.29 -15.06 -5.65
N THR A 242 24.47 -14.26 -6.34
CA THR A 242 23.02 -14.41 -6.24
C THR A 242 22.48 -15.33 -7.33
N PRO A 243 21.73 -16.37 -6.93
CA PRO A 243 21.38 -17.44 -7.84
C PRO A 243 20.51 -16.88 -8.98
N LYS A 244 20.81 -17.30 -10.22
CA LYS A 244 20.07 -16.91 -11.43
C LYS A 244 18.58 -17.23 -11.34
N ALA A 245 18.24 -18.26 -10.56
CA ALA A 245 16.88 -18.68 -10.27
C ALA A 245 16.72 -19.06 -8.81
N CYS A 246 15.56 -18.77 -8.24
CA CYS A 246 15.17 -19.11 -6.89
C CYS A 246 13.73 -19.64 -6.89
N GLY A 247 13.59 -20.98 -6.99
CA GLY A 247 12.28 -21.59 -7.20
C GLY A 247 11.70 -21.21 -8.57
N ARG A 248 10.49 -20.66 -8.58
CA ARG A 248 9.82 -20.16 -9.81
C ARG A 248 10.25 -18.75 -10.21
N TRP A 249 11.15 -18.12 -9.45
CA TRP A 249 11.59 -16.74 -9.69
C TRP A 249 12.91 -16.76 -10.44
N VAL A 250 12.93 -16.19 -11.64
CA VAL A 250 14.11 -16.14 -12.51
C VAL A 250 14.52 -14.69 -12.73
N ARG A 251 15.82 -14.45 -12.84
CA ARG A 251 16.29 -13.12 -13.26
C ARG A 251 15.89 -12.85 -14.70
N PRO A 252 15.28 -11.69 -14.99
CA PRO A 252 15.05 -11.31 -16.38
C PRO A 252 16.39 -11.14 -17.12
N GLY A 253 16.35 -11.13 -18.45
CA GLY A 253 17.53 -10.82 -19.25
C GLY A 253 18.08 -9.42 -18.94
N SER A 254 19.35 -9.16 -19.27
CA SER A 254 20.00 -7.88 -18.97
C SER A 254 19.21 -6.67 -19.49
N VAL A 255 18.64 -6.77 -20.69
CA VAL A 255 17.84 -5.71 -21.31
C VAL A 255 16.59 -5.37 -20.48
N ASP A 256 15.85 -6.37 -20.02
CA ASP A 256 14.66 -6.18 -19.19
C ASP A 256 15.02 -5.69 -17.79
N GLN A 257 16.10 -6.22 -17.22
CA GLN A 257 16.62 -5.76 -15.94
C GLN A 257 16.99 -4.27 -15.99
N ASP A 258 17.68 -3.83 -17.05
CA ASP A 258 18.03 -2.43 -17.26
C ASP A 258 16.77 -1.58 -17.44
N LYS A 259 15.79 -2.05 -18.22
CA LYS A 259 14.50 -1.37 -18.43
C LYS A 259 13.73 -1.15 -17.12
N PHE A 260 13.61 -2.18 -16.28
CA PHE A 260 12.92 -2.09 -14.99
C PHE A 260 13.66 -1.15 -14.03
N THR A 261 14.99 -1.26 -13.99
CA THR A 261 15.84 -0.45 -13.12
C THR A 261 15.80 1.02 -13.54
N GLN A 262 15.92 1.32 -14.84
CA GLN A 262 15.77 2.69 -15.36
C GLN A 262 14.39 3.28 -15.07
N THR A 263 13.34 2.44 -15.05
CA THR A 263 11.99 2.90 -14.72
C THR A 263 11.89 3.31 -13.25
N VAL A 264 12.43 2.51 -12.32
CA VAL A 264 12.43 2.84 -10.87
C VAL A 264 13.38 3.99 -10.53
N CYS A 265 14.60 3.97 -11.06
CA CYS A 265 15.65 4.95 -10.74
C CYS A 265 15.55 6.25 -11.55
N GLY A 266 14.90 6.24 -12.72
CA GLY A 266 14.86 7.40 -13.61
C GLY A 266 14.14 8.60 -12.99
N SER A 267 14.69 9.80 -13.15
CA SER A 267 14.04 11.06 -12.70
C SER A 267 12.93 11.54 -13.64
N ARG A 268 12.76 10.89 -14.80
CA ARG A 268 11.84 11.33 -15.87
C ARG A 268 10.36 11.18 -15.51
N TYR A 269 10.04 10.31 -14.55
CA TYR A 269 8.67 9.92 -14.24
C TYR A 269 8.36 10.19 -12.78
N SER A 270 7.14 10.63 -12.50
CA SER A 270 6.61 10.64 -11.15
C SER A 270 6.49 9.21 -10.60
N ILE A 271 6.50 9.06 -9.28
CA ILE A 271 6.41 7.75 -8.61
C ILE A 271 5.17 6.95 -9.07
N ALA A 272 4.04 7.62 -9.28
CA ALA A 272 2.82 7.01 -9.78
C ALA A 272 3.02 6.45 -11.20
N GLU A 273 3.63 7.23 -12.10
CA GLU A 273 3.95 6.80 -13.47
C GLU A 273 4.98 5.67 -13.50
N LYS A 274 5.98 5.70 -12.60
CA LYS A 274 6.93 4.58 -12.44
C LYS A 274 6.21 3.30 -12.05
N THR A 275 5.34 3.38 -11.05
CA THR A 275 4.56 2.24 -10.55
C THR A 275 3.63 1.71 -11.64
N GLU A 276 2.98 2.59 -12.40
CA GLU A 276 2.14 2.25 -13.54
C GLU A 276 2.91 1.51 -14.64
N ARG A 277 4.07 2.02 -15.05
CA ARG A 277 4.91 1.36 -16.06
C ARG A 277 5.37 -0.02 -15.63
N LEU A 278 5.78 -0.16 -14.36
CA LEU A 278 6.16 -1.47 -13.80
C LEU A 278 4.98 -2.44 -13.74
N CYS A 279 3.77 -1.94 -13.46
CA CYS A 279 2.55 -2.76 -13.54
C CYS A 279 2.31 -3.19 -15.00
N GLY A 280 2.48 -2.29 -15.97
CA GLY A 280 2.39 -2.63 -17.39
C GLY A 280 3.36 -3.75 -17.79
N PHE A 281 4.62 -3.66 -17.34
CA PHE A 281 5.58 -4.75 -17.56
C PHE A 281 5.15 -6.05 -16.86
N ALA A 282 4.61 -5.97 -15.64
CA ALA A 282 4.10 -7.15 -14.96
C ALA A 282 2.92 -7.79 -15.71
N GLU A 283 2.10 -6.99 -16.39
CA GLU A 283 0.93 -7.44 -17.16
C GLU A 283 1.31 -8.05 -18.51
N GLU A 284 2.35 -7.53 -19.17
CA GLU A 284 2.95 -8.09 -20.39
C GLU A 284 3.54 -9.49 -20.18
N LEU A 285 3.91 -9.84 -18.94
CA LEU A 285 4.46 -11.16 -18.62
C LEU A 285 3.38 -12.25 -18.74
N PRO A 286 3.74 -13.45 -19.24
CA PRO A 286 2.79 -14.53 -19.45
C PRO A 286 2.06 -14.86 -18.16
N SER A 287 0.73 -14.86 -18.21
CA SER A 287 -0.08 -15.23 -17.05
C SER A 287 -0.50 -16.69 -17.11
N PRO A 288 -0.44 -17.41 -15.98
CA PRO A 288 -1.16 -18.68 -15.88
C PRO A 288 -2.69 -18.51 -15.91
N GLU A 289 -3.20 -17.31 -15.62
CA GLU A 289 -4.64 -17.01 -15.48
C GLU A 289 -5.00 -15.84 -16.39
N GLY A 290 -5.77 -16.12 -17.45
CA GLY A 290 -6.04 -15.21 -18.58
C GLY A 290 -7.00 -14.05 -18.31
N GLU A 291 -7.01 -13.47 -17.11
CA GLU A 291 -7.88 -12.32 -16.81
C GLU A 291 -7.20 -11.00 -17.19
N VAL A 292 -7.67 -10.40 -18.29
CA VAL A 292 -7.46 -8.98 -18.60
C VAL A 292 -8.57 -8.20 -17.89
N ASP A 293 -8.23 -7.73 -16.70
CA ASP A 293 -9.11 -6.92 -15.86
C ASP A 293 -8.98 -5.44 -16.29
N ASP A 294 -9.86 -4.97 -17.18
CA ASP A 294 -10.05 -3.54 -17.49
C ASP A 294 -10.71 -2.84 -16.30
N LEU A 295 -9.95 -2.70 -15.22
CA LEU A 295 -10.43 -2.16 -13.94
C LEU A 295 -9.91 -0.75 -13.68
N VAL A 296 -10.70 0.03 -12.94
CA VAL A 296 -10.31 1.38 -12.51
C VAL A 296 -9.09 1.27 -11.61
N THR A 297 -8.04 2.05 -11.91
CA THR A 297 -6.85 2.05 -11.08
C THR A 297 -6.81 3.26 -10.13
N LEU A 298 -6.53 3.00 -8.86
CA LEU A 298 -6.20 4.01 -7.87
C LEU A 298 -4.72 3.89 -7.50
N SER A 299 -3.93 4.94 -7.71
CA SER A 299 -2.58 5.02 -7.17
C SER A 299 -2.56 5.89 -5.92
N LEU A 300 -1.97 5.40 -4.83
CA LEU A 300 -1.77 6.17 -3.61
C LEU A 300 -0.28 6.16 -3.25
N THR A 301 0.34 7.33 -3.29
CA THR A 301 1.74 7.52 -2.92
C THR A 301 1.82 8.24 -1.57
N CYS A 302 2.42 7.60 -0.58
CA CYS A 302 2.86 8.26 0.66
C CYS A 302 4.28 8.76 0.43
N ASP A 303 4.47 10.07 0.44
CA ASP A 303 5.70 10.71 -0.02
C ASP A 303 6.45 11.38 1.13
N ALA A 304 7.72 11.00 1.30
CA ALA A 304 8.70 11.72 2.12
C ALA A 304 8.95 13.12 1.57
N ALA A 305 9.32 14.07 2.45
CA ALA A 305 9.77 15.40 2.03
C ALA A 305 11.09 15.39 1.21
N ALA A 306 11.65 14.21 1.01
CA ALA A 306 12.95 13.94 0.42
C ALA A 306 12.77 13.04 -0.78
N GLU A 307 13.41 13.35 -1.92
CA GLU A 307 13.58 12.33 -2.95
C GLU A 307 14.61 11.29 -2.45
N PRO A 308 14.21 10.03 -2.23
CA PRO A 308 15.11 8.95 -1.90
C PRO A 308 15.95 8.67 -3.15
N TYR A 309 17.26 8.63 -2.94
CA TYR A 309 18.20 8.31 -4.00
C TYR A 309 18.31 6.79 -4.13
N LEU A 310 17.70 6.24 -5.18
CA LEU A 310 17.85 4.84 -5.57
C LEU A 310 19.08 4.67 -6.45
N ARG A 311 20.08 3.93 -5.97
CA ARG A 311 21.24 3.54 -6.80
C ARG A 311 20.81 2.43 -7.75
N SER A 312 21.00 2.64 -9.05
CA SER A 312 20.68 1.64 -10.08
C SER A 312 21.37 0.30 -9.82
N GLU A 313 22.61 0.35 -9.34
CA GLU A 313 23.47 -0.81 -9.05
C GLU A 313 23.09 -1.57 -7.78
N SER A 314 21.96 -1.29 -7.13
CA SER A 314 21.51 -2.03 -5.94
C SER A 314 20.20 -2.81 -6.18
N ILE A 315 19.57 -2.72 -7.36
CA ILE A 315 18.24 -3.28 -7.59
C ILE A 315 18.27 -4.59 -8.38
N ALA A 316 17.91 -5.69 -7.72
CA ALA A 316 17.71 -6.98 -8.37
C ALA A 316 16.22 -7.18 -8.72
N TRP A 317 15.95 -7.54 -9.98
CA TRP A 317 14.62 -7.89 -10.45
C TRP A 317 14.47 -9.40 -10.60
N PHE A 318 13.26 -9.89 -10.35
CA PHE A 318 12.86 -11.27 -10.54
C PHE A 318 11.49 -11.32 -11.23
N VAL A 319 11.39 -12.20 -12.20
CA VAL A 319 10.18 -12.50 -12.95
C VAL A 319 9.74 -13.91 -12.62
N ARG A 320 8.44 -14.13 -12.50
CA ARG A 320 7.90 -15.48 -12.28
C ARG A 320 7.91 -16.27 -13.60
N ASP A 321 8.61 -17.39 -13.60
CA ASP A 321 8.58 -18.35 -14.70
C ASP A 321 7.33 -19.25 -14.57
N PRO A 322 6.38 -19.17 -15.52
CA PRO A 322 5.18 -20.01 -15.50
C PRO A 322 5.48 -21.48 -15.84
N ALA A 323 6.58 -21.76 -16.55
CA ALA A 323 6.95 -23.10 -17.00
C ALA A 323 7.71 -23.89 -15.93
N ALA A 324 8.27 -23.22 -14.92
CA ALA A 324 8.95 -23.84 -13.81
C ALA A 324 7.96 -24.71 -13.00
N LYS A 325 7.99 -26.03 -13.25
CA LYS A 325 7.27 -27.00 -12.43
C LYS A 325 7.75 -26.85 -10.99
N GLU A 326 6.80 -26.82 -10.07
CA GLU A 326 7.11 -26.78 -8.64
C GLU A 326 7.92 -28.02 -8.30
N THR A 327 9.23 -27.86 -8.19
CA THR A 327 10.07 -28.87 -7.57
C THR A 327 9.65 -28.86 -6.11
N GLN A 328 8.61 -29.63 -5.78
CA GLN A 328 8.11 -29.74 -4.41
C GLN A 328 9.34 -29.91 -3.53
N PRO A 329 9.56 -29.00 -2.56
CA PRO A 329 10.68 -29.16 -1.64
C PRO A 329 10.49 -30.56 -1.06
N ARG A 330 11.44 -31.46 -1.37
CA ARG A 330 11.44 -32.82 -0.82
C ARG A 330 11.31 -32.62 0.67
N VAL A 331 10.09 -32.82 1.19
CA VAL A 331 9.81 -32.77 2.62
C VAL A 331 10.81 -33.76 3.17
N ALA A 332 11.79 -33.25 3.90
CA ALA A 332 12.80 -34.08 4.51
C ALA A 332 12.01 -35.17 5.22
N ARG A 333 12.11 -36.41 4.72
CA ARG A 333 11.41 -37.54 5.32
C ARG A 333 11.74 -37.44 6.81
N PRO A 334 10.74 -37.47 7.70
CA PRO A 334 11.03 -37.50 9.12
C PRO A 334 12.10 -38.56 9.29
N ILE A 335 13.25 -38.15 9.83
CA ILE A 335 14.36 -39.06 10.13
C ILE A 335 13.69 -40.17 10.94
N GLN A 336 13.51 -41.33 10.30
CA GLN A 336 13.14 -42.54 11.00
C GLN A 336 14.36 -42.83 11.85
N ASP A 337 14.31 -42.29 13.06
CA ASP A 337 15.28 -42.53 14.09
C ASP A 337 15.08 -43.99 14.50
N GLY A 338 15.68 -44.88 13.70
CA GLY A 338 15.80 -46.30 13.96
C GLY A 338 16.75 -46.48 15.15
N SER A 339 16.23 -46.19 16.33
CA SER A 339 16.84 -46.55 17.60
C SER A 339 15.74 -47.13 18.48
N ASP A 340 15.62 -48.46 18.40
CA ASP A 340 15.04 -49.31 19.44
C ASP A 340 15.74 -49.05 20.77
N ARG A 341 15.32 -48.02 21.49
CA ARG A 341 15.71 -47.78 22.88
C ARG A 341 14.46 -47.63 23.74
N ALA A 342 14.08 -48.79 24.29
CA ALA A 342 13.47 -49.01 25.59
C ALA A 342 12.62 -47.84 26.14
N THR A 343 11.31 -48.06 26.07
CA THR A 343 10.25 -47.36 26.79
C THR A 343 10.59 -47.10 28.27
N LYS A 344 11.11 -45.93 28.60
CA LYS A 344 10.99 -45.34 29.94
C LYS A 344 9.82 -44.36 29.95
N LYS A 345 8.67 -44.85 30.44
CA LYS A 345 7.50 -44.04 30.79
C LYS A 345 7.92 -42.89 31.69
N ARG A 346 8.04 -41.68 31.12
CA ARG A 346 8.21 -40.46 31.91
C ARG A 346 6.87 -40.14 32.56
N LYS A 347 6.76 -40.42 33.85
CA LYS A 347 5.63 -40.09 34.72
C LYS A 347 5.49 -38.57 34.73
N VAL A 348 4.57 -38.04 33.90
CA VAL A 348 4.17 -36.63 33.94
C VAL A 348 3.55 -36.40 35.31
N ARG A 349 4.21 -35.59 36.15
CA ARG A 349 3.59 -35.05 37.36
C ARG A 349 2.43 -34.18 36.91
N GLN A 350 1.21 -34.62 37.24
CA GLN A 350 0.03 -33.77 37.29
C GLN A 350 0.23 -32.74 38.41
N GLU A 351 0.99 -31.68 38.13
CA GLU A 351 0.96 -30.48 38.95
C GLU A 351 -0.15 -29.58 38.42
N LYS A 352 -1.26 -29.58 39.17
CA LYS A 352 -2.30 -28.55 39.27
C LYS A 352 -2.51 -27.70 38.00
N GLN A 353 -3.40 -28.16 37.12
CA GLN A 353 -4.29 -27.23 36.43
C GLN A 353 -5.16 -26.56 37.50
N GLN A 354 -4.74 -25.39 37.98
CA GLN A 354 -5.65 -24.47 38.66
C GLN A 354 -6.61 -23.93 37.61
N ASP A 355 -7.86 -24.31 37.77
CA ASP A 355 -8.98 -23.88 36.96
C ASP A 355 -9.18 -22.37 37.14
N VAL A 356 -8.98 -21.59 36.08
CA VAL A 356 -9.12 -20.12 36.07
C VAL A 356 -10.57 -19.72 36.44
N ALA A 357 -11.54 -20.61 36.24
CA ALA A 357 -12.92 -20.40 36.69
C ALA A 357 -13.06 -20.26 38.22
N SER A 358 -12.12 -20.79 39.02
CA SER A 358 -12.16 -20.67 40.49
C SER A 358 -11.69 -19.31 41.03
N LEU A 359 -11.03 -18.49 40.21
CA LEU A 359 -10.56 -17.15 40.60
C LEU A 359 -11.60 -16.03 40.36
N LEU A 360 -12.66 -16.30 39.60
CA LEU A 360 -13.66 -15.28 39.25
C LEU A 360 -14.91 -15.30 40.16
N GLY A 361 -14.97 -16.22 41.14
CA GLY A 361 -16.10 -16.35 42.06
C GLY A 361 -16.06 -15.47 43.33
N LEU A 362 -15.08 -14.56 43.47
CA LEU A 362 -14.88 -13.77 44.70
C LEU A 362 -15.15 -12.27 44.57
N PHE A 363 -15.83 -11.84 43.51
CA PHE A 363 -16.39 -10.49 43.40
C PHE A 363 -17.92 -10.57 43.35
N GLY A 364 -18.51 -10.87 44.51
CA GLY A 364 -19.96 -10.84 44.76
C GLY A 364 -20.21 -10.33 46.16
#